data_AF-A0A0H2S8N4-F1
#
_entry.id   AF-A0A0H2S8N4-F1
#
_cell.length_a   1.000
_cell.length_b   1.000
_cell.length_c   1.000
_cell.angle_alpha   90.00
_cell.angle_beta   90.00
_cell.angle_gamma   90.00
#
_symmetry.space_group_name_H-M   'P 1'
#
loop_
_entity.id
_entity.type
_entity.pdbx_description
1 polymer ?
#
loop_
_entity_poly.entity_id
_entity_poly.type
_entity_poly.pdbx_seq_one_letter_code
_entity_poly.pdbx_strand_id
1 'polypeptide(L)'
;MQTEVHTSIDNGKATTWCNGYAPMPAIQDRMLPADELYGPDPYDVNFCFPYHAETLYDEKLKLVPFIPRLHAEGFFMHAVSHPEDFQYMRFPVPKTLEEMLAWFEYTYRRNPANMAYAVMYNDGAGNWTFGAFLSLIACNKETLTAECAMGINFREFRGGARATLSASLLLRYCFNTPTERLPGLGLRKVGWTAHSSNYPAQALARSLGFRVESMQRWNRVATHGKKGNGRMLRKDDPLGLPGIDDFYLVMGWDDWEFEGRRLAETALSRKLIPKAKM
;
A
#
# COMPACT_ATOMS: atom_id res chain seq x y z
N MET A 1 7.63 -30.63 -2.92
CA MET A 1 8.52 -30.61 -4.09
C MET A 1 9.84 -31.22 -3.63
N GLN A 2 10.26 -32.33 -4.25
CA GLN A 2 11.49 -33.05 -3.86
C GLN A 2 12.73 -32.28 -4.35
N THR A 3 13.84 -32.36 -3.62
CA THR A 3 15.13 -31.82 -4.06
C THR A 3 15.60 -32.56 -5.30
N GLU A 4 15.56 -31.90 -6.46
CA GLU A 4 16.12 -32.44 -7.70
C GLU A 4 17.59 -32.05 -7.81
N VAL A 5 18.45 -33.04 -8.02
CA VAL A 5 19.88 -32.86 -8.28
C VAL A 5 20.09 -32.93 -9.79
N HIS A 6 20.63 -31.85 -10.35
CA HIS A 6 20.97 -31.76 -11.77
C HIS A 6 22.48 -31.87 -11.95
N THR A 7 22.90 -32.56 -13.00
CA THR A 7 24.31 -32.67 -13.38
C THR A 7 24.51 -31.99 -14.72
N SER A 8 25.45 -31.05 -14.78
CA SER A 8 25.93 -30.44 -16.02
C SER A 8 27.41 -30.73 -16.21
N ILE A 9 27.87 -30.78 -17.46
CA ILE A 9 29.28 -30.86 -17.78
C ILE A 9 29.68 -29.51 -18.35
N ASP A 10 30.61 -28.82 -17.67
CA ASP A 10 31.20 -27.57 -18.15
C ASP A 10 32.73 -27.70 -18.13
N ASN A 11 33.38 -27.39 -19.27
CA ASN A 11 34.82 -27.59 -19.50
C ASN A 11 35.37 -28.98 -19.08
N GLY A 12 34.61 -30.06 -19.34
CA GLY A 12 35.00 -31.43 -19.01
C GLY A 12 34.95 -31.77 -17.51
N LYS A 13 34.45 -30.87 -16.67
CA LYS A 13 34.18 -31.12 -15.25
C LYS A 13 32.68 -31.28 -15.03
N ALA A 14 32.29 -32.36 -14.36
CA ALA A 14 30.92 -32.53 -13.89
C ALA A 14 30.68 -31.56 -12.72
N THR A 15 29.75 -30.63 -12.91
CA THR A 15 29.21 -29.78 -11.85
C THR A 15 27.83 -30.29 -11.48
N THR A 16 27.64 -30.55 -10.19
CA THR A 16 26.33 -30.89 -9.63
C THR A 16 25.75 -29.66 -8.96
N TRP A 17 24.47 -29.39 -9.21
CA TRP A 17 23.73 -28.34 -8.52
C TRP A 17 22.35 -28.89 -8.15
N CYS A 18 21.80 -28.41 -7.04
CA CYS A 18 20.46 -28.80 -6.60
C CYS A 18 19.62 -27.54 -6.35
N ASN A 19 18.33 -27.63 -6.62
CA ASN A 19 17.38 -26.63 -6.18
C ASN A 19 16.77 -27.09 -4.85
N GLY A 20 17.42 -26.74 -3.74
CA GLY A 20 16.96 -27.02 -2.39
C GLY A 20 15.85 -26.07 -1.88
N TYR A 21 15.22 -25.29 -2.76
CA TYR A 21 14.21 -24.32 -2.35
C TYR A 21 13.01 -24.99 -1.68
N ALA A 22 12.83 -24.69 -0.39
CA ALA A 22 11.61 -24.97 0.33
C ALA A 22 10.78 -23.67 0.39
N PRO A 23 9.56 -23.65 -0.18
CA PRO A 23 8.71 -22.47 -0.07
C PRO A 23 8.39 -22.22 1.41
N MET A 24 8.59 -20.99 1.86
CA MET A 24 8.09 -20.60 3.16
C MET A 24 6.56 -20.69 3.19
N PRO A 25 5.93 -21.08 4.31
CA PRO A 25 4.47 -21.04 4.44
C PRO A 25 3.93 -19.66 4.09
N ALA A 26 2.73 -19.59 3.50
CA ALA A 26 2.12 -18.30 3.20
C ALA A 26 1.88 -17.52 4.50
N ILE A 27 1.88 -16.19 4.43
CA ILE A 27 1.70 -15.33 5.63
C ILE A 27 0.41 -15.69 6.38
N GLN A 28 -0.67 -15.97 5.66
CA GLN A 28 -1.96 -16.39 6.23
C GLN A 28 -1.91 -17.73 6.99
N ASP A 29 -0.90 -18.57 6.72
CA ASP A 29 -0.73 -19.86 7.38
C ASP A 29 0.23 -19.75 8.58
N ARG A 30 0.81 -18.57 8.81
CA ARG A 30 1.71 -18.32 9.94
C ARG A 30 0.91 -17.74 11.09
N MET A 31 0.64 -18.56 12.10
CA MET A 31 0.08 -18.07 13.36
C MET A 31 1.16 -17.34 14.14
N LEU A 32 0.87 -16.11 14.57
CA LEU A 32 1.68 -15.41 15.56
C LEU A 32 1.28 -15.85 16.97
N PRO A 33 2.25 -15.90 17.91
CA PRO A 33 1.95 -15.92 19.33
C PRO A 33 1.02 -14.77 19.72
N ALA A 34 0.10 -15.01 20.67
CA ALA A 34 -0.92 -14.04 21.05
C ALA A 34 -0.33 -12.72 21.60
N ASP A 35 0.82 -12.82 22.28
CA ASP A 35 1.59 -11.70 22.83
C ASP A 35 2.32 -10.88 21.75
N GLU A 36 2.54 -11.44 20.55
CA GLU A 36 3.16 -10.73 19.42
C GLU A 36 2.16 -10.03 18.50
N LEU A 37 0.85 -10.34 18.58
CA LEU A 37 -0.17 -9.88 17.63
C LEU A 37 -0.23 -8.35 17.46
N TYR A 38 0.09 -7.60 18.51
CA TYR A 38 0.01 -6.14 18.51
C TYR A 38 1.36 -5.45 18.36
N GLY A 39 2.43 -6.22 18.15
CA GLY A 39 3.81 -5.73 18.14
C GLY A 39 4.32 -5.30 19.52
N PRO A 40 5.56 -4.79 19.58
CA PRO A 40 6.18 -4.35 20.82
C PRO A 40 5.47 -3.13 21.43
N ASP A 41 5.76 -2.85 22.70
CA ASP A 41 5.35 -1.63 23.40
C ASP A 41 6.61 -0.93 23.98
N PRO A 42 6.94 0.31 23.56
CA PRO A 42 6.24 1.13 22.57
C PRO A 42 6.26 0.52 21.16
N TYR A 43 5.24 0.83 20.35
CA TYR A 43 5.12 0.28 19.00
C TYR A 43 6.22 0.82 18.07
N ASP A 44 7.16 -0.04 17.72
CA ASP A 44 8.19 0.22 16.72
C ASP A 44 7.67 -0.11 15.32
N VAL A 45 7.48 0.93 14.52
CA VAL A 45 7.03 0.83 13.12
C VAL A 45 8.09 0.19 12.21
N ASN A 46 9.36 0.21 12.62
CA ASN A 46 10.52 -0.33 11.90
C ASN A 46 10.53 0.08 10.42
N PHE A 47 10.50 1.39 10.14
CA PHE A 47 10.47 1.90 8.76
C PHE A 47 11.86 2.39 8.33
N CYS A 48 12.23 2.13 7.07
CA CYS A 48 13.54 2.53 6.58
C CYS A 48 13.68 4.07 6.53
N PHE A 49 12.68 4.83 6.12
CA PHE A 49 12.80 6.30 6.02
C PHE A 49 12.42 7.04 7.31
N PRO A 50 12.93 8.27 7.53
CA PRO A 50 12.55 9.08 8.68
C PRO A 50 11.07 9.51 8.62
N TYR A 51 10.35 9.40 9.73
CA TYR A 51 8.97 9.87 9.83
C TYR A 51 8.91 11.36 10.20
N HIS A 52 8.29 12.17 9.33
CA HIS A 52 8.12 13.62 9.51
C HIS A 52 6.63 13.95 9.76
N ALA A 53 6.23 13.98 11.04
CA ALA A 53 4.84 14.19 11.44
C ALA A 53 4.28 15.53 10.96
N GLU A 54 5.12 16.57 10.98
CA GLU A 54 4.83 17.94 10.56
C GLU A 54 4.46 18.04 9.08
N THR A 55 5.07 17.23 8.21
CA THR A 55 4.77 17.20 6.78
C THR A 55 3.52 16.38 6.48
N LEU A 56 3.25 15.38 7.32
CA LEU A 56 2.09 14.49 7.28
C LEU A 56 0.88 15.03 8.07
N TYR A 57 0.86 16.34 8.35
CA TYR A 57 -0.22 17.04 9.03
C TYR A 57 -0.85 18.13 8.14
N ASP A 58 -2.18 18.21 8.22
CA ASP A 58 -3.02 19.31 7.77
C ASP A 58 -4.18 19.47 8.78
N GLU A 59 -4.77 20.67 8.90
CA GLU A 59 -5.87 20.91 9.84
C GLU A 59 -7.08 19.99 9.61
N LYS A 60 -7.27 19.51 8.37
CA LYS A 60 -8.41 18.69 7.94
C LYS A 60 -8.15 17.20 8.11
N LEU A 61 -6.90 16.75 7.95
CA LEU A 61 -6.49 15.36 8.14
C LEU A 61 -5.01 15.24 8.46
N LYS A 62 -4.61 14.14 9.10
CA LYS A 62 -3.21 13.77 9.32
C LYS A 62 -2.96 12.30 9.04
N LEU A 63 -1.74 11.97 8.62
CA LEU A 63 -1.27 10.60 8.44
C LEU A 63 -0.37 10.25 9.64
N VAL A 64 -0.86 9.37 10.49
CA VAL A 64 -0.10 8.82 11.62
C VAL A 64 0.31 7.38 11.33
N PRO A 65 1.35 6.83 11.97
CA PRO A 65 1.63 5.42 11.87
C PRO A 65 0.42 4.57 12.24
N PHE A 66 0.15 3.53 11.45
CA PHE A 66 -0.84 2.53 11.82
C PHE A 66 -0.33 1.71 13.00
N ILE A 67 -0.79 2.06 14.20
CA ILE A 67 -0.57 1.30 15.43
C ILE A 67 -1.70 0.26 15.58
N PRO A 68 -1.40 -1.06 15.60
CA PRO A 68 -2.41 -2.11 15.69
C PRO A 68 -3.37 -1.95 16.86
N ARG A 69 -2.86 -1.63 18.06
CA ARG A 69 -3.69 -1.43 19.27
C ARG A 69 -4.72 -0.31 19.15
N LEU A 70 -4.50 0.65 18.25
CA LEU A 70 -5.38 1.82 18.07
C LEU A 70 -6.29 1.69 16.86
N HIS A 71 -5.83 1.02 15.80
CA HIS A 71 -6.47 1.11 14.48
C HIS A 71 -6.94 -0.23 13.92
N ALA A 72 -6.42 -1.35 14.40
CA ALA A 72 -6.72 -2.67 13.84
C ALA A 72 -8.20 -2.99 13.90
N GLU A 73 -8.82 -2.85 15.07
CA GLU A 73 -10.24 -3.19 15.25
C GLU A 73 -11.15 -2.39 14.30
N GLY A 74 -10.94 -1.08 14.16
CA GLY A 74 -11.70 -0.25 13.23
C GLY A 74 -11.51 -0.67 11.76
N PHE A 75 -10.28 -1.01 11.37
CA PHE A 75 -10.00 -1.49 10.00
C PHE A 75 -10.62 -2.87 9.74
N PHE A 76 -10.54 -3.78 10.72
CA PHE A 76 -11.16 -5.10 10.66
C PHE A 76 -12.68 -4.99 10.50
N MET A 77 -13.33 -4.19 11.36
CA MET A 77 -14.77 -3.98 11.31
C MET A 77 -15.22 -3.41 9.97
N HIS A 78 -14.47 -2.47 9.39
CA HIS A 78 -14.74 -1.98 8.04
C HIS A 78 -14.62 -3.10 7.00
N ALA A 79 -13.54 -3.91 7.06
CA ALA A 79 -13.28 -4.96 6.08
C ALA A 79 -14.35 -6.05 6.06
N VAL A 80 -14.80 -6.50 7.24
CA VAL A 80 -15.84 -7.54 7.34
C VAL A 80 -17.23 -7.01 7.02
N SER A 81 -17.51 -5.73 7.30
CA SER A 81 -18.81 -5.10 7.01
C SER A 81 -18.98 -4.74 5.54
N HIS A 82 -17.87 -4.49 4.84
CA HIS A 82 -17.84 -4.00 3.46
C HIS A 82 -16.80 -4.75 2.60
N PRO A 83 -16.92 -6.09 2.47
CA PRO A 83 -15.92 -6.92 1.79
C PRO A 83 -15.72 -6.54 0.31
N GLU A 84 -16.75 -6.03 -0.37
CA GLU A 84 -16.68 -5.57 -1.76
C GLU A 84 -15.73 -4.38 -1.97
N ASP A 85 -15.42 -3.63 -0.91
CA ASP A 85 -14.48 -2.52 -0.94
C ASP A 85 -13.03 -3.01 -1.17
N PHE A 86 -12.77 -4.30 -0.92
CA PHE A 86 -11.47 -4.94 -1.04
C PHE A 86 -11.29 -5.68 -2.38
N GLN A 87 -12.26 -5.66 -3.30
CA GLN A 87 -12.24 -6.44 -4.54
C GLN A 87 -11.05 -6.14 -5.47
N TYR A 88 -10.48 -4.93 -5.39
CA TYR A 88 -9.29 -4.51 -6.16
C TYR A 88 -7.99 -4.53 -5.35
N MET A 89 -8.06 -4.76 -4.04
CA MET A 89 -6.94 -4.67 -3.11
C MET A 89 -6.08 -5.93 -3.10
N ARG A 90 -4.79 -5.80 -2.75
CA ARG A 90 -3.90 -6.95 -2.52
C ARG A 90 -4.26 -7.69 -1.23
N PHE A 91 -4.57 -6.96 -0.17
CA PHE A 91 -5.01 -7.55 1.10
C PHE A 91 -6.38 -8.23 0.94
N PRO A 92 -6.51 -9.54 1.25
CA PRO A 92 -7.81 -10.22 1.27
C PRO A 92 -8.70 -9.67 2.39
N VAL A 93 -10.00 -9.97 2.34
CA VAL A 93 -10.88 -9.69 3.47
C VAL A 93 -10.49 -10.67 4.60
N PRO A 94 -10.10 -10.18 5.78
CA PRO A 94 -9.66 -11.03 6.87
C PRO A 94 -10.86 -11.77 7.47
N LYS A 95 -10.66 -13.02 7.90
CA LYS A 95 -11.70 -13.80 8.59
C LYS A 95 -11.74 -13.50 10.08
N THR A 96 -10.58 -13.18 10.65
CA THR A 96 -10.39 -12.90 12.08
C THR A 96 -9.50 -11.68 12.27
N LEU A 97 -9.58 -11.06 13.44
CA LEU A 97 -8.71 -9.93 13.78
C LEU A 97 -7.25 -10.39 13.87
N GLU A 98 -7.02 -11.58 14.40
CA GLU A 98 -5.71 -12.21 14.57
C GLU A 98 -5.01 -12.44 13.21
N GLU A 99 -5.74 -12.92 12.21
CA GLU A 99 -5.23 -13.08 10.84
C GLU A 99 -4.78 -11.74 10.25
N MET A 100 -5.59 -10.69 10.44
CA MET A 100 -5.26 -9.35 9.98
C MET A 100 -4.03 -8.78 10.69
N LEU A 101 -3.96 -8.94 12.02
CA LEU A 101 -2.82 -8.52 12.84
C LEU A 101 -1.54 -9.22 12.38
N ALA A 102 -1.60 -10.54 12.14
CA ALA A 102 -0.48 -11.30 11.60
C ALA A 102 -0.03 -10.79 10.24
N TRP A 103 -0.97 -10.46 9.36
CA TRP A 103 -0.64 -9.87 8.07
C TRP A 103 0.07 -8.52 8.20
N PHE A 104 -0.39 -7.63 9.10
CA PHE A 104 0.28 -6.35 9.36
C PHE A 104 1.68 -6.51 9.93
N GLU A 105 1.86 -7.44 10.87
CA GLU A 105 3.15 -7.76 11.48
C GLU A 105 4.16 -8.21 10.42
N TYR A 106 3.80 -9.21 9.60
CA TYR A 106 4.73 -9.76 8.60
C TYR A 106 4.92 -8.85 7.39
N THR A 107 3.87 -8.13 6.97
CA THR A 107 3.91 -7.34 5.73
C THR A 107 4.47 -5.94 5.96
N TYR A 108 4.20 -5.31 7.10
CA TYR A 108 4.65 -3.96 7.41
C TYR A 108 5.74 -3.97 8.48
N ARG A 109 5.42 -4.32 9.73
CA ARG A 109 6.36 -4.09 10.85
C ARG A 109 7.67 -4.86 10.68
N ARG A 110 7.65 -6.12 10.26
CA ARG A 110 8.89 -6.91 10.04
C ARG A 110 9.59 -6.60 8.73
N ASN A 111 8.98 -5.81 7.84
CA ASN A 111 9.57 -5.43 6.57
C ASN A 111 9.83 -3.92 6.52
N PRO A 112 11.07 -3.46 6.74
CA PRO A 112 11.36 -2.03 6.81
C PRO A 112 11.18 -1.27 5.49
N ALA A 113 10.99 -1.98 4.38
CA ALA A 113 10.63 -1.36 3.11
C ALA A 113 9.14 -0.94 3.03
N ASN A 114 8.34 -1.24 4.05
CA ASN A 114 6.90 -0.99 4.05
C ASN A 114 6.50 -0.16 5.28
N MET A 115 5.58 0.79 5.07
CA MET A 115 5.01 1.62 6.13
C MET A 115 3.50 1.76 5.93
N ALA A 116 2.75 1.48 7.00
CA ALA A 116 1.31 1.62 7.05
C ALA A 116 0.93 2.91 7.79
N TYR A 117 0.00 3.67 7.21
CA TYR A 117 -0.51 4.91 7.78
C TYR A 117 -2.01 4.79 8.07
N ALA A 118 -2.40 5.22 9.25
CA ALA A 118 -3.77 5.55 9.57
C ALA A 118 -4.02 7.02 9.21
N VAL A 119 -5.05 7.26 8.39
CA VAL A 119 -5.52 8.60 8.06
C VAL A 119 -6.58 8.99 9.07
N MET A 120 -6.24 10.01 9.85
CA MET A 120 -7.13 10.60 10.85
C MET A 120 -7.77 11.85 10.27
N TYR A 121 -9.10 11.91 10.25
CA TYR A 121 -9.86 13.08 9.79
C TYR A 121 -10.32 13.91 10.97
N ASN A 122 -10.18 15.23 10.86
CA ASN A 122 -10.68 16.18 11.85
C ASN A 122 -12.16 16.52 11.54
N ASP A 123 -13.01 16.52 12.57
CA ASP A 123 -14.41 16.90 12.47
C ASP A 123 -14.65 18.43 12.59
N GLY A 124 -13.60 19.20 12.87
CA GLY A 124 -13.66 20.65 13.08
C GLY A 124 -13.99 21.06 14.52
N ALA A 125 -14.42 20.13 15.36
CA ALA A 125 -14.57 20.31 16.81
C ALA A 125 -13.32 19.87 17.59
N GLY A 126 -12.26 19.45 16.88
CA GLY A 126 -11.01 18.98 17.46
C GLY A 126 -10.95 17.46 17.67
N ASN A 127 -11.98 16.72 17.27
CA ASN A 127 -11.94 15.26 17.33
C ASN A 127 -11.32 14.68 16.07
N TRP A 128 -10.50 13.64 16.26
CA TRP A 128 -9.80 12.96 15.18
C TRP A 128 -10.32 11.53 15.04
N THR A 129 -10.85 11.19 13.87
CA THR A 129 -11.42 9.87 13.59
C THR A 129 -10.61 9.13 12.54
N PHE A 130 -10.24 7.88 12.82
CA PHE A 130 -9.62 6.99 11.85
C PHE A 130 -10.63 6.64 10.75
N GLY A 131 -10.33 7.04 9.51
CA GLY A 131 -11.30 6.93 8.41
C GLY A 131 -10.73 6.42 7.09
N ALA A 132 -9.41 6.27 6.98
CA ALA A 132 -8.79 5.69 5.80
C ALA A 132 -7.43 5.07 6.14
N PHE A 133 -7.02 4.13 5.31
CA PHE A 133 -5.73 3.46 5.37
C PHE A 133 -4.94 3.76 4.09
N LEU A 134 -3.64 4.03 4.22
CA LEU A 134 -2.73 4.26 3.11
C LEU A 134 -1.36 3.67 3.45
N SER A 135 -0.58 3.28 2.45
CA SER A 135 0.75 2.72 2.70
C SER A 135 1.79 3.17 1.68
N LEU A 136 3.05 3.16 2.12
CA LEU A 136 4.21 3.08 1.24
C LEU A 136 4.76 1.66 1.30
N ILE A 137 5.07 1.08 0.16
CA ILE A 137 5.70 -0.24 0.06
C ILE A 137 6.90 -0.19 -0.88
N ALA A 138 7.72 -1.23 -0.86
CA ALA A 138 8.91 -1.35 -1.72
C ALA A 138 9.83 -0.11 -1.62
N CYS A 139 9.89 0.48 -0.42
CA CYS A 139 10.74 1.61 -0.12
C CYS A 139 12.20 1.20 -0.21
N ASN A 140 12.99 1.97 -0.93
CA ASN A 140 14.41 1.69 -1.14
C ASN A 140 15.22 2.98 -0.97
N LYS A 141 16.11 2.97 0.05
CA LYS A 141 17.01 4.09 0.37
C LYS A 141 18.09 4.33 -0.68
N GLU A 142 18.57 3.29 -1.33
CA GLU A 142 19.66 3.36 -2.29
C GLU A 142 19.20 4.01 -3.60
N THR A 143 17.99 3.65 -4.05
CA THR A 143 17.40 4.20 -5.28
C THR A 143 16.50 5.40 -5.03
N LEU A 144 16.19 5.70 -3.77
CA LEU A 144 15.25 6.76 -3.34
C LEU A 144 13.89 6.59 -4.01
N THR A 145 13.32 5.38 -3.89
CA THR A 145 12.04 5.03 -4.50
C THR A 145 11.07 4.44 -3.48
N ALA A 146 9.78 4.62 -3.73
CA ALA A 146 8.71 3.95 -2.98
C ALA A 146 7.48 3.74 -3.88
N GLU A 147 6.53 2.93 -3.44
CA GLU A 147 5.23 2.79 -4.07
C GLU A 147 4.11 3.14 -3.10
N CYS A 148 3.20 4.03 -3.51
CA CYS A 148 1.93 4.21 -2.86
C CYS A 148 1.04 2.99 -3.12
N ALA A 149 0.64 2.31 -2.06
CA ALA A 149 -0.20 1.12 -2.14
C ALA A 149 -1.34 1.15 -1.12
N MET A 150 -2.30 0.24 -1.34
CA MET A 150 -3.35 -0.10 -0.37
C MET A 150 -4.19 1.09 0.14
N GLY A 151 -4.41 2.13 -0.67
CA GLY A 151 -5.26 3.27 -0.28
C GLY A 151 -6.75 2.92 -0.24
N ILE A 152 -7.38 2.91 0.94
CA ILE A 152 -8.83 2.74 1.12
C ILE A 152 -9.40 3.77 2.09
N ASN A 153 -10.44 4.47 1.64
CA ASN A 153 -11.28 5.28 2.52
C ASN A 153 -12.51 4.49 2.94
N PHE A 154 -12.78 4.50 4.24
CA PHE A 154 -14.02 3.96 4.80
C PHE A 154 -15.21 4.73 4.23
N ARG A 155 -16.37 4.08 4.13
CA ARG A 155 -17.53 4.60 3.39
C ARG A 155 -17.96 6.00 3.83
N GLU A 156 -17.96 6.26 5.12
CA GLU A 156 -18.28 7.57 5.71
C GLU A 156 -17.29 8.67 5.25
N PHE A 157 -16.03 8.28 5.04
CA PHE A 157 -14.92 9.11 4.61
C PHE A 157 -14.67 9.08 3.09
N ARG A 158 -15.56 8.45 2.31
CA ARG A 158 -15.50 8.51 0.84
C ARG A 158 -15.91 9.87 0.29
N GLY A 159 -15.36 10.16 -0.88
CA GLY A 159 -15.48 11.41 -1.63
C GLY A 159 -14.12 11.76 -2.23
N GLY A 160 -14.08 12.10 -3.52
CA GLY A 160 -12.83 12.30 -4.26
C GLY A 160 -11.84 13.23 -3.54
N ALA A 161 -12.35 14.33 -2.99
CA ALA A 161 -11.54 15.31 -2.27
C ALA A 161 -10.72 14.72 -1.11
N ARG A 162 -11.29 13.79 -0.31
CA ARG A 162 -10.59 13.23 0.86
C ARG A 162 -9.45 12.30 0.47
N ALA A 163 -9.67 11.45 -0.55
CA ALA A 163 -8.61 10.58 -1.06
C ALA A 163 -7.50 11.40 -1.73
N THR A 164 -7.87 12.45 -2.48
CA THR A 164 -6.90 13.40 -3.04
C THR A 164 -6.09 14.09 -1.95
N LEU A 165 -6.70 14.61 -0.88
CA LEU A 165 -5.95 15.25 0.21
C LEU A 165 -4.96 14.28 0.87
N SER A 166 -5.39 13.05 1.22
CA SER A 166 -4.52 12.06 1.86
C SER A 166 -3.32 11.70 0.97
N ALA A 167 -3.57 11.49 -0.32
CA ALA A 167 -2.52 11.20 -1.29
C ALA A 167 -1.59 12.41 -1.50
N SER A 168 -2.12 13.63 -1.63
CA SER A 168 -1.31 14.86 -1.75
C SER A 168 -0.37 15.05 -0.56
N LEU A 169 -0.86 14.78 0.65
CA LEU A 169 -0.06 14.90 1.87
C LEU A 169 1.09 13.88 1.89
N LEU A 170 0.80 12.64 1.46
CA LEU A 170 1.83 11.61 1.32
C LEU A 170 2.85 11.95 0.23
N LEU A 171 2.43 12.51 -0.91
CA LEU A 171 3.34 12.91 -1.99
C LEU A 171 4.26 14.04 -1.57
N ARG A 172 3.74 15.04 -0.84
CA ARG A 172 4.56 16.11 -0.25
C ARG A 172 5.64 15.53 0.65
N TYR A 173 5.28 14.57 1.51
CA TYR A 173 6.25 13.86 2.33
C TYR A 173 7.26 13.05 1.51
N CYS A 174 6.84 12.38 0.44
CA CYS A 174 7.75 11.62 -0.42
C CYS A 174 8.75 12.52 -1.17
N PHE A 175 8.31 13.64 -1.74
CA PHE A 175 9.12 14.40 -2.69
C PHE A 175 9.79 15.64 -2.14
N ASN A 176 9.23 16.30 -1.10
CA ASN A 176 9.93 17.42 -0.48
C ASN A 176 11.33 16.99 -0.06
N THR A 177 12.31 17.86 -0.23
CA THR A 177 13.67 17.55 0.21
C THR A 177 13.77 17.62 1.74
N PRO A 178 14.75 16.94 2.36
CA PRO A 178 14.95 17.00 3.82
C PRO A 178 15.23 18.41 4.35
N THR A 179 15.65 19.35 3.49
CA THR A 179 16.00 20.73 3.87
C THR A 179 14.85 21.73 3.71
N GLU A 180 13.70 21.31 3.21
CA GLU A 180 12.54 22.19 3.10
C GLU A 180 11.90 22.49 4.47
N ARG A 181 11.12 23.58 4.54
CA ARG A 181 10.38 23.98 5.76
C ARG A 181 9.46 22.86 6.27
N LEU A 182 8.83 22.15 5.34
CA LEU A 182 8.14 20.89 5.61
C LEU A 182 9.01 19.79 5.04
N PRO A 183 9.87 19.15 5.84
CA PRO A 183 10.86 18.20 5.35
C PRO A 183 10.17 16.96 4.77
N GLY A 184 10.71 16.47 3.67
CA GLY A 184 10.30 15.18 3.10
C GLY A 184 11.48 14.24 2.94
N LEU A 185 11.22 13.15 2.22
CA LEU A 185 12.17 12.07 2.00
C LEU A 185 13.14 12.34 0.85
N GLY A 186 12.85 13.32 -0.02
CA GLY A 186 13.63 13.59 -1.23
C GLY A 186 13.67 12.42 -2.20
N LEU A 187 12.56 11.67 -2.33
CA LEU A 187 12.49 10.52 -3.24
C LEU A 187 12.63 10.96 -4.70
N ARG A 188 13.30 10.13 -5.50
CA ARG A 188 13.45 10.31 -6.94
C ARG A 188 12.23 9.83 -7.71
N LYS A 189 11.55 8.80 -7.20
CA LYS A 189 10.42 8.14 -7.88
C LYS A 189 9.41 7.61 -6.88
N VAL A 190 8.14 7.90 -7.12
CA VAL A 190 7.01 7.24 -6.44
C VAL A 190 6.17 6.51 -7.47
N GLY A 191 5.93 5.22 -7.23
CA GLY A 191 5.01 4.39 -8.00
C GLY A 191 3.60 4.38 -7.42
N TRP A 192 2.62 4.05 -8.25
CA TRP A 192 1.24 3.81 -7.86
C TRP A 192 0.71 2.64 -8.69
N THR A 193 0.39 1.52 -8.03
CA THR A 193 -0.25 0.38 -8.70
C THR A 193 -1.76 0.45 -8.55
N ALA A 194 -2.49 0.36 -9.66
CA ALA A 194 -3.95 0.26 -9.65
C ALA A 194 -4.42 -0.92 -10.51
N HIS A 195 -5.40 -1.69 -10.03
CA HIS A 195 -6.06 -2.70 -10.84
C HIS A 195 -6.57 -2.07 -12.15
N SER A 196 -6.40 -2.77 -13.27
CA SER A 196 -6.73 -2.28 -14.62
C SER A 196 -8.18 -1.84 -14.79
N SER A 197 -9.11 -2.45 -14.06
CA SER A 197 -10.53 -2.04 -13.99
C SER A 197 -10.89 -1.07 -12.84
N ASN A 198 -9.94 -0.64 -12.01
CA ASN A 198 -10.17 0.35 -10.95
C ASN A 198 -9.93 1.77 -11.49
N TYR A 199 -10.82 2.23 -12.37
CA TYR A 199 -10.74 3.56 -12.97
C TYR A 199 -10.69 4.71 -11.96
N PRO A 200 -11.42 4.68 -10.83
CA PRO A 200 -11.31 5.74 -9.82
C PRO A 200 -9.91 5.89 -9.24
N ALA A 201 -9.21 4.79 -8.92
CA ALA A 201 -7.84 4.86 -8.42
C ALA A 201 -6.86 5.38 -9.48
N GLN A 202 -7.06 4.97 -10.74
CA GLN A 202 -6.25 5.48 -11.87
C GLN A 202 -6.47 6.97 -12.10
N ALA A 203 -7.73 7.43 -12.05
CA ALA A 203 -8.07 8.84 -12.20
C ALA A 203 -7.51 9.69 -11.07
N LEU A 204 -7.56 9.19 -9.83
CA LEU A 204 -6.96 9.85 -8.67
C LEU A 204 -5.45 10.06 -8.88
N ALA A 205 -4.71 9.01 -9.21
CA ALA A 205 -3.27 9.10 -9.44
C ALA A 205 -2.95 10.14 -10.55
N ARG A 206 -3.63 10.06 -11.69
CA ARG A 206 -3.44 11.02 -12.81
C ARG A 206 -3.77 12.46 -12.41
N SER A 207 -4.81 12.68 -11.60
CA SER A 207 -5.19 14.02 -11.13
C SER A 207 -4.12 14.69 -10.26
N LEU A 208 -3.21 13.89 -9.69
CA LEU A 208 -2.07 14.34 -8.89
C LEU A 208 -0.79 14.47 -9.70
N GLY A 209 -0.80 14.15 -11.01
CA GLY A 209 0.35 14.28 -11.90
C GLY A 209 1.07 12.97 -12.21
N PHE A 210 0.59 11.81 -11.74
CA PHE A 210 1.18 10.53 -12.12
C PHE A 210 0.95 10.21 -13.61
N ARG A 211 1.95 9.60 -14.24
CA ARG A 211 1.93 9.15 -15.64
C ARG A 211 1.95 7.63 -15.71
N VAL A 212 1.35 7.05 -16.74
CA VAL A 212 1.42 5.58 -16.92
C VAL A 212 2.81 5.20 -17.41
N GLU A 213 3.47 4.32 -16.68
CA GLU A 213 4.76 3.75 -17.08
C GLU A 213 4.57 2.38 -17.74
N SER A 214 3.68 1.54 -17.21
CA SER A 214 3.41 0.23 -17.80
C SER A 214 2.03 -0.36 -17.48
N MET A 215 1.64 -1.37 -18.27
CA MET A 215 0.55 -2.30 -17.98
C MET A 215 1.14 -3.68 -17.63
N GLN A 216 1.00 -4.08 -16.38
CA GLN A 216 1.50 -5.34 -15.85
C GLN A 216 0.41 -6.42 -16.02
N ARG A 217 0.48 -7.16 -17.14
CA ARG A 217 -0.46 -8.26 -17.41
C ARG A 217 -0.14 -9.46 -16.52
N TRP A 218 -1.17 -10.11 -15.97
CA TRP A 218 -1.01 -11.27 -15.07
C TRP A 218 -0.09 -10.99 -13.86
N ASN A 219 -0.10 -9.76 -13.37
CA ASN A 219 0.77 -9.30 -12.28
C ASN A 219 0.52 -10.02 -10.97
N ARG A 220 -0.75 -10.41 -10.73
CA ARG A 220 -1.18 -11.07 -9.49
C ARG A 220 -2.26 -12.11 -9.79
N VAL A 221 -2.53 -12.98 -8.82
CA VAL A 221 -3.64 -13.94 -8.86
C VAL A 221 -4.89 -13.32 -8.26
N ALA A 222 -6.05 -13.51 -8.89
CA ALA A 222 -7.35 -13.17 -8.33
C ALA A 222 -7.83 -14.29 -7.40
N THR A 223 -7.50 -14.18 -6.12
CA THR A 223 -8.02 -15.07 -5.08
C THR A 223 -9.50 -14.82 -4.80
N HIS A 224 -10.12 -15.62 -3.93
CA HIS A 224 -11.54 -15.50 -3.61
C HIS A 224 -11.94 -14.06 -3.22
N GLY A 225 -13.03 -13.57 -3.80
CA GLY A 225 -13.53 -12.19 -3.59
C GLY A 225 -12.77 -11.11 -4.37
N LYS A 226 -11.74 -11.45 -5.14
CA LYS A 226 -10.99 -10.50 -5.98
C LYS A 226 -11.53 -10.45 -7.40
N LYS A 227 -11.53 -9.25 -7.97
CA LYS A 227 -11.86 -9.06 -9.37
C LYS A 227 -10.67 -9.47 -10.24
N GLY A 228 -10.89 -10.41 -11.17
CA GLY A 228 -9.89 -10.83 -12.14
C GLY A 228 -9.89 -9.95 -13.40
N ASN A 229 -8.96 -10.26 -14.32
CA ASN A 229 -8.78 -9.57 -15.60
C ASN A 229 -9.75 -10.04 -16.71
N GLY A 230 -10.63 -11.00 -16.42
CA GLY A 230 -11.64 -11.53 -17.36
C GLY A 230 -11.08 -12.36 -18.51
N ARG A 231 -9.79 -12.73 -18.48
CA ARG A 231 -9.17 -13.57 -19.52
C ARG A 231 -9.36 -15.05 -19.22
N MET A 232 -9.46 -15.85 -20.28
CA MET A 232 -9.49 -17.30 -20.17
C MET A 232 -8.14 -17.83 -19.67
N LEU A 233 -8.19 -18.88 -18.86
CA LEU A 233 -7.02 -19.65 -18.48
C LEU A 233 -6.55 -20.50 -19.65
N ARG A 234 -5.24 -20.77 -19.70
CA ARG A 234 -4.70 -21.77 -20.61
C ARG A 234 -5.17 -23.17 -20.20
N LYS A 235 -5.21 -24.09 -21.16
CA LYS A 235 -5.40 -25.52 -20.86
C LYS A 235 -4.31 -25.97 -19.89
N ASP A 236 -4.70 -26.77 -18.90
CA ASP A 236 -3.80 -27.33 -17.88
C ASP A 236 -3.05 -26.25 -17.07
N ASP A 237 -3.69 -25.08 -16.84
CA ASP A 237 -3.12 -24.07 -15.97
C ASP A 237 -2.91 -24.63 -14.55
N PRO A 238 -1.68 -24.57 -14.01
CA PRO A 238 -1.34 -25.25 -12.76
C PRO A 238 -2.00 -24.62 -11.52
N LEU A 239 -2.42 -23.36 -11.60
CA LEU A 239 -3.10 -22.68 -10.49
C LEU A 239 -4.62 -22.70 -10.65
N GLY A 240 -5.13 -22.73 -11.88
CA GLY A 240 -6.57 -22.77 -12.14
C GLY A 240 -7.32 -21.51 -11.67
N LEU A 241 -6.60 -20.42 -11.41
CA LEU A 241 -7.13 -19.17 -10.87
C LEU A 241 -6.95 -18.01 -11.86
N PRO A 242 -7.95 -17.11 -12.01
CA PRO A 242 -7.82 -15.94 -12.90
C PRO A 242 -6.66 -15.04 -12.50
N GLY A 243 -6.08 -14.35 -13.50
CA GLY A 243 -5.07 -13.32 -13.27
C GLY A 243 -5.67 -11.95 -12.97
N ILE A 244 -4.83 -11.05 -12.47
CA ILE A 244 -5.09 -9.62 -12.32
C ILE A 244 -4.08 -8.87 -13.19
N ASP A 245 -4.58 -7.89 -13.92
CA ASP A 245 -3.76 -6.92 -14.63
C ASP A 245 -3.75 -5.62 -13.82
N ASP A 246 -2.58 -5.03 -13.63
CA ASP A 246 -2.41 -3.75 -12.97
C ASP A 246 -1.83 -2.70 -13.94
N PHE A 247 -2.24 -1.45 -13.79
CA PHE A 247 -1.47 -0.31 -14.30
C PHE A 247 -0.47 0.13 -13.26
N TYR A 248 0.77 0.34 -13.70
CA TYR A 248 1.80 0.99 -12.91
C TYR A 248 1.95 2.43 -13.39
N LEU A 249 1.59 3.37 -12.52
CA LEU A 249 1.76 4.79 -12.74
C LEU A 249 2.93 5.29 -11.90
N VAL A 250 3.64 6.29 -12.40
CA VAL A 250 4.86 6.82 -11.79
C VAL A 250 4.83 8.34 -11.79
N MET A 251 5.41 8.91 -10.76
CA MET A 251 5.83 10.30 -10.70
C MET A 251 7.33 10.34 -10.37
N GLY A 252 8.10 11.08 -11.17
CA GLY A 252 9.47 11.44 -10.85
C GLY A 252 9.56 12.73 -10.03
N TRP A 253 10.72 12.99 -9.43
CA TRP A 253 10.97 14.26 -8.74
C TRP A 253 10.89 15.46 -9.71
N ASP A 254 11.21 15.25 -10.98
CA ASP A 254 11.10 16.22 -12.06
C ASP A 254 9.65 16.53 -12.41
N ASP A 255 8.77 15.52 -12.48
CA ASP A 255 7.32 15.73 -12.58
C ASP A 255 6.78 16.49 -11.36
N TRP A 256 7.29 16.20 -10.16
CA TRP A 256 6.93 16.89 -8.92
C TRP A 256 7.29 18.37 -8.97
N GLU A 257 8.52 18.72 -9.35
CA GLU A 257 8.97 20.11 -9.47
C GLU A 257 8.28 20.85 -10.62
N PHE A 258 7.98 20.17 -11.73
CA PHE A 258 7.29 20.77 -12.87
C PHE A 258 5.83 21.12 -12.56
N GLU A 259 5.05 20.16 -12.06
CA GLU A 259 3.61 20.39 -11.81
C GLU A 259 3.03 19.67 -10.58
N GLY A 260 3.60 18.53 -10.16
CA GLY A 260 3.06 17.68 -9.10
C GLY A 260 2.91 18.42 -7.77
N ARG A 261 3.91 19.22 -7.39
CA ARG A 261 3.89 20.04 -6.17
C ARG A 261 2.71 21.00 -6.18
N ARG A 262 2.51 21.72 -7.29
CA ARG A 262 1.39 22.67 -7.44
C ARG A 262 0.04 21.95 -7.35
N LEU A 263 -0.09 20.78 -7.98
CA LEU A 263 -1.33 19.98 -7.91
C LEU A 263 -1.63 19.51 -6.48
N ALA A 264 -0.62 19.01 -5.77
CA ALA A 264 -0.76 18.57 -4.39
C ALA A 264 -1.16 19.71 -3.46
N GLU A 265 -0.49 20.86 -3.53
CA GLU A 265 -0.81 22.05 -2.71
C GLU A 265 -2.18 22.66 -3.09
N THR A 266 -2.56 22.60 -4.37
CA THR A 266 -3.92 22.97 -4.80
C THR A 266 -4.97 22.08 -4.16
N ALA A 267 -4.70 20.77 -4.03
CA ALA A 267 -5.62 19.88 -3.33
C ALA A 267 -5.68 20.18 -1.83
N LEU A 268 -4.53 20.39 -1.18
CA LEU A 268 -4.45 20.66 0.27
C LEU A 268 -5.12 21.98 0.67
N SER A 269 -5.12 22.97 -0.22
CA SER A 269 -5.81 24.26 -0.01
C SER A 269 -7.33 24.22 -0.21
N ARG A 270 -7.89 23.14 -0.79
CA ARG A 270 -9.35 23.02 -0.96
C ARG A 270 -10.04 22.80 0.38
N LYS A 271 -11.15 23.52 0.59
CA LYS A 271 -12.05 23.27 1.72
C LYS A 271 -12.77 21.94 1.50
N LEU A 272 -12.79 21.09 2.54
CA LEU A 272 -13.69 19.93 2.55
C LEU A 272 -15.10 20.44 2.86
N ILE A 273 -16.05 20.19 1.96
CA ILE A 273 -17.46 20.45 2.24
C ILE A 273 -17.93 19.35 3.21
N PRO A 274 -18.51 19.70 4.38
CA PRO A 274 -19.07 18.71 5.29
C PRO A 274 -20.10 17.85 4.54
N LYS A 275 -20.07 16.53 4.73
CA LYS A 275 -21.23 15.72 4.32
C LYS A 275 -22.41 16.19 5.15
N ALA A 276 -23.50 16.61 4.51
CA ALA A 276 -24.75 16.82 5.21
C ALA A 276 -25.07 15.53 5.98
N LYS A 277 -25.38 15.65 7.28
CA LYS A 277 -25.90 14.52 8.05
C LYS A 277 -27.19 14.09 7.36
N MET A 278 -27.20 12.90 6.74
CA MET A 278 -28.43 12.22 6.35
C MET A 278 -29.04 11.58 7.58
#